data_AF-A0A523XD24-F1
#
_entry.id   AF-A0A523XD24-F1
#
_cell.length_a   1.000
_cell.length_b   1.000
_cell.length_c   1.000
_cell.angle_alpha   90.00
_cell.angle_beta   90.00
_cell.angle_gamma   90.00
#
_symmetry.space_group_name_H-M   'P 1'
#
loop_
_entity.id
_entity.type
_entity.pdbx_description
1 polymer ?
#
loop_
_entity_poly.entity_id
_entity_poly.type
_entity_poly.pdbx_seq_one_letter_code
_entity_poly.pdbx_strand_id
1 'polypeptide(L)'
;MKDKDKKQDQHTDELARLRRRIAELEALEAAHKKAEETLRKSKEHYRFVTETALSGIMTERERGEEKFRRVFENAPIGIYRTTPDGRIIMANPAIVHMLGYSSSEALVQLNLEGEEYPPEYPRSEFKQRINRKGKILGLESTWTRKDGKQIFVRESARAFFDDNGKPLYYEGMVEDITERKLVEEELRKARDELEIRVKERTAELVYINKQMEREITDRKHVEDELKQSLETEQNILEGIVKAMAIVVEARDPYTAGHQQRVAELACALAKEMNLSEKQIEGIRIAGLLHDIGKINIPSEILSKPGRLTEIEFSLIKNHPQVSYDILKGIEFPWYVDKIVLQHHERLDGSGYPAGLGKEDILIEAKILGVADVVEAMSSHRPYRAALGIDKALGEILEHRGVLYEPEVVNTCINLFAEKKFELNQKNRKKG
;
A
#
# COMPACT_ATOMS: atom_id res chain seq x y z
N MET A 1 -10.23 -25.27 -158.27
CA MET A 1 -11.06 -25.96 -157.26
C MET A 1 -10.18 -26.67 -156.22
N LYS A 2 -9.29 -25.94 -155.52
CA LYS A 2 -8.37 -26.50 -154.48
C LYS A 2 -8.26 -25.63 -153.21
N ASP A 3 -9.06 -24.57 -153.07
CA ASP A 3 -8.87 -23.55 -152.02
C ASP A 3 -10.02 -23.50 -150.98
N LYS A 4 -11.02 -24.38 -151.09
CA LYS A 4 -12.15 -24.44 -150.13
C LYS A 4 -11.90 -25.40 -148.96
N ASP A 5 -11.18 -26.51 -149.16
CA ASP A 5 -11.00 -27.52 -148.10
C ASP A 5 -10.00 -27.09 -147.00
N LYS A 6 -9.09 -26.14 -147.26
CA LYS A 6 -8.10 -25.70 -146.26
C LYS A 6 -8.66 -24.74 -145.21
N LYS A 7 -9.79 -24.08 -145.47
CA LYS A 7 -10.43 -23.12 -144.54
C LYS A 7 -11.33 -23.80 -143.51
N GLN A 8 -11.84 -24.99 -143.78
CA GLN A 8 -12.80 -25.65 -142.90
C GLN A 8 -12.13 -26.30 -141.68
N ASP A 9 -10.87 -26.73 -141.81
CA ASP A 9 -10.10 -27.37 -140.74
C ASP A 9 -9.58 -26.37 -139.69
N GLN A 10 -9.31 -25.11 -140.07
CA GLN A 10 -8.85 -24.06 -139.16
C GLN A 10 -9.94 -23.57 -138.19
N HIS A 11 -11.22 -23.60 -138.59
CA HIS A 11 -12.31 -23.12 -137.76
C HIS A 11 -12.69 -24.07 -136.62
N THR A 12 -12.45 -25.38 -136.77
CA THR A 12 -12.73 -26.40 -135.75
C THR A 12 -11.77 -26.33 -134.56
N ASP A 13 -10.51 -26.00 -134.82
CA ASP A 13 -9.46 -25.94 -133.79
C ASP A 13 -9.55 -24.65 -132.92
N GLU A 14 -10.03 -23.57 -133.53
CA GLU A 14 -10.29 -22.30 -132.84
C GLU A 14 -11.48 -22.39 -131.86
N LEU A 15 -12.52 -23.14 -132.23
CA LEU A 15 -13.70 -23.38 -131.37
C LEU A 15 -13.36 -24.22 -130.12
N ALA A 16 -12.44 -25.18 -130.25
CA ALA A 16 -11.97 -26.00 -129.14
C ALA A 16 -11.13 -25.19 -128.13
N ARG A 17 -10.33 -24.23 -128.60
CA ARG A 17 -9.59 -23.28 -127.73
C ARG A 17 -10.53 -22.36 -126.95
N LEU A 18 -11.56 -21.82 -127.59
CA LEU A 18 -12.55 -20.94 -126.94
C LEU A 18 -13.31 -21.67 -125.82
N ARG A 19 -13.72 -22.93 -126.05
CA ARG A 19 -14.42 -23.72 -125.03
C ARG A 19 -13.57 -24.00 -123.78
N ARG A 20 -12.27 -24.26 -123.94
CA ARG A 20 -11.35 -24.41 -122.78
C ARG A 20 -11.22 -23.12 -121.98
N ARG A 21 -11.15 -21.97 -122.68
CA ARG A 21 -11.01 -20.66 -122.04
C ARG A 21 -12.25 -20.28 -121.21
N ILE A 22 -13.44 -20.65 -121.69
CA ILE A 22 -14.69 -20.43 -120.95
C ILE A 22 -14.73 -21.28 -119.67
N ALA A 23 -14.37 -22.56 -119.76
CA ALA A 23 -14.34 -23.44 -118.59
C ALA A 23 -13.30 -22.99 -117.52
N GLU A 24 -12.15 -22.43 -117.95
CA GLU A 24 -11.18 -21.83 -117.04
C GLU A 24 -11.74 -20.57 -116.33
N LEU A 25 -12.47 -19.72 -117.05
CA LEU A 25 -13.08 -18.51 -116.48
C LEU A 25 -14.17 -18.86 -115.47
N GLU A 26 -15.03 -19.84 -115.76
CA GLU A 26 -16.08 -20.31 -114.84
C GLU A 26 -15.47 -20.90 -113.55
N ALA A 27 -14.38 -21.64 -113.65
CA ALA A 27 -13.66 -22.16 -112.48
C ALA A 27 -13.04 -21.04 -111.64
N LEU A 28 -12.53 -19.98 -112.27
CA LEU A 28 -11.94 -18.82 -111.60
C LEU A 28 -13.01 -17.98 -110.88
N GLU A 29 -14.19 -17.84 -111.48
CA GLU A 29 -15.32 -17.13 -110.89
C GLU A 29 -15.89 -17.87 -109.66
N ALA A 30 -15.98 -19.20 -109.72
CA ALA A 30 -16.36 -20.03 -108.58
C ALA A 30 -15.34 -19.93 -107.42
N ALA A 31 -14.04 -19.92 -107.74
CA ALA A 31 -12.98 -19.73 -106.75
C ALA A 31 -13.04 -18.35 -106.10
N HIS A 32 -13.30 -17.29 -106.88
CA HIS A 32 -13.47 -15.93 -106.37
C HIS A 32 -14.65 -15.83 -105.39
N LYS A 33 -15.80 -16.39 -105.77
CA LYS A 33 -17.01 -16.38 -104.94
C LYS A 33 -16.79 -17.11 -103.59
N LYS A 34 -16.05 -18.21 -103.60
CA LYS A 34 -15.67 -18.96 -102.39
C LYS A 34 -14.67 -18.18 -101.52
N ALA A 35 -13.74 -17.47 -102.14
CA ALA A 35 -12.80 -16.59 -101.42
C ALA A 35 -13.51 -15.42 -100.75
N GLU A 36 -14.47 -14.78 -101.43
CA GLU A 36 -15.29 -13.70 -100.87
C GLU A 36 -16.13 -14.18 -99.67
N GLU A 37 -16.75 -15.36 -99.76
CA GLU A 37 -17.53 -15.90 -98.64
C GLU A 37 -16.65 -16.23 -97.43
N THR A 38 -15.44 -16.76 -97.67
CA THR A 38 -14.45 -17.04 -96.61
C THR A 38 -13.97 -15.75 -95.96
N LEU A 39 -13.71 -14.70 -96.76
CA LEU A 39 -13.32 -13.38 -96.27
C LEU A 39 -14.44 -12.74 -95.45
N ARG A 40 -15.71 -12.88 -95.86
CA ARG A 40 -16.87 -12.39 -95.09
C ARG A 40 -16.96 -13.05 -93.73
N LYS A 41 -16.88 -14.38 -93.67
CA LYS A 41 -16.92 -15.15 -92.40
C LYS A 41 -15.74 -14.79 -91.48
N SER A 42 -14.55 -14.60 -92.05
CA SER A 42 -13.36 -14.17 -91.29
C SER A 42 -13.52 -12.76 -90.69
N LYS A 43 -14.08 -11.80 -91.46
CA LYS A 43 -14.37 -10.44 -90.98
C LYS A 43 -15.41 -10.43 -89.85
N GLU A 44 -16.49 -11.21 -89.97
CA GLU A 44 -17.51 -11.33 -88.93
C GLU A 44 -16.93 -11.92 -87.63
N HIS A 45 -16.09 -12.96 -87.73
CA HIS A 45 -15.42 -13.54 -86.57
C HIS A 45 -14.44 -12.56 -85.89
N TYR A 46 -13.65 -11.83 -86.68
CA TYR A 46 -12.71 -10.84 -86.15
C TYR A 46 -13.44 -9.70 -85.42
N ARG A 47 -14.58 -9.25 -85.94
CA ARG A 47 -15.41 -8.23 -85.30
C ARG A 47 -15.96 -8.70 -83.95
N PHE A 48 -16.47 -9.92 -83.87
CA PHE A 48 -17.01 -10.49 -82.63
C PHE A 48 -15.95 -10.65 -81.52
N VAL A 49 -14.77 -11.16 -81.87
CA VAL A 49 -13.65 -11.33 -80.91
C VAL A 49 -13.17 -9.98 -80.38
N THR A 50 -13.05 -8.97 -81.25
CA THR A 50 -12.60 -7.63 -80.85
C THR A 50 -13.62 -6.90 -79.98
N GLU A 51 -14.91 -6.94 -80.31
CA GLU A 51 -15.98 -6.36 -79.49
C GLU A 51 -16.04 -6.99 -78.09
N THR A 52 -15.88 -8.31 -78.00
CA THR A 52 -15.91 -9.05 -76.72
C THR A 52 -14.69 -8.74 -75.85
N ALA A 53 -13.50 -8.70 -76.44
CA ALA A 53 -12.26 -8.35 -75.72
C ALA A 53 -12.30 -6.90 -75.21
N LEU A 54 -12.80 -5.96 -76.03
CA LEU A 54 -12.97 -4.56 -75.63
C LEU A 54 -13.96 -4.42 -74.47
N SER A 55 -15.11 -5.10 -74.54
CA SER A 55 -16.11 -5.09 -73.47
C SER A 55 -15.55 -5.65 -72.15
N GLY A 56 -14.76 -6.73 -72.21
CA GLY A 56 -14.10 -7.31 -71.03
C GLY A 56 -13.12 -6.35 -70.37
N ILE A 57 -12.25 -5.71 -71.17
CA ILE A 57 -11.27 -4.72 -70.70
C ILE A 57 -11.97 -3.49 -70.09
N MET A 58 -13.06 -3.01 -70.71
CA MET A 58 -13.84 -1.90 -70.17
C MET A 58 -14.45 -2.24 -68.80
N THR A 59 -15.00 -3.45 -68.64
CA THR A 59 -15.64 -3.87 -67.38
C THR A 59 -14.62 -4.00 -66.24
N GLU A 60 -13.44 -4.57 -66.50
CA GLU A 60 -12.38 -4.66 -65.48
C GLU A 60 -11.83 -3.28 -65.09
N ARG A 61 -11.70 -2.38 -66.08
CA ARG A 61 -11.31 -1.00 -65.86
C ARG A 61 -12.34 -0.26 -65.00
N GLU A 62 -13.63 -0.36 -65.32
CA GLU A 62 -14.72 0.25 -64.55
C GLU A 62 -14.72 -0.23 -63.10
N ARG A 63 -14.56 -1.55 -62.88
CA ARG A 63 -14.49 -2.13 -61.53
C ARG A 63 -13.26 -1.67 -60.73
N GLY A 64 -12.12 -1.54 -61.40
CA GLY A 64 -10.89 -1.00 -60.81
C GLY A 64 -11.03 0.48 -60.46
N GLU A 65 -11.62 1.27 -61.36
CA GLU A 65 -11.90 2.70 -61.16
C GLU A 65 -12.87 2.94 -60.00
N GLU A 66 -13.94 2.15 -59.89
CA GLU A 66 -14.90 2.25 -58.78
C GLU A 66 -14.25 1.90 -57.44
N LYS A 67 -13.45 0.83 -57.39
CA LYS A 67 -12.71 0.44 -56.18
C LYS A 67 -11.70 1.51 -55.77
N PHE A 68 -10.97 2.07 -56.73
CA PHE A 68 -10.05 3.18 -56.48
C PHE A 68 -10.77 4.41 -55.95
N ARG A 69 -11.89 4.81 -56.59
CA ARG A 69 -12.72 5.95 -56.18
C ARG A 69 -13.16 5.82 -54.72
N ARG A 70 -13.67 4.65 -54.32
CA ARG A 70 -14.11 4.43 -52.93
C ARG A 70 -12.98 4.56 -51.91
N VAL A 71 -11.79 4.03 -52.19
CA VAL A 71 -10.62 4.16 -51.30
C VAL A 71 -10.13 5.60 -51.26
N PHE A 72 -10.06 6.24 -52.42
CA PHE A 72 -9.60 7.62 -52.56
C PHE A 72 -10.52 8.60 -51.81
N GLU A 73 -11.84 8.51 -52.02
CA GLU A 73 -12.83 9.42 -51.42
C GLU A 73 -13.01 9.24 -49.92
N ASN A 74 -12.95 8.00 -49.41
CA ASN A 74 -13.20 7.69 -47.99
C ASN A 74 -11.94 7.54 -47.14
N ALA A 75 -10.75 7.76 -47.70
CA ALA A 75 -9.52 7.71 -46.92
C ALA A 75 -9.50 8.84 -45.87
N PRO A 76 -9.19 8.54 -44.59
CA PRO A 76 -9.08 9.56 -43.54
C PRO A 76 -7.79 10.39 -43.63
N ILE A 77 -6.93 10.06 -44.59
CA ILE A 77 -5.67 10.76 -44.90
C ILE A 77 -5.82 11.49 -46.22
N GLY A 78 -5.15 12.63 -46.34
CA GLY A 78 -5.06 13.36 -47.58
C GLY A 78 -4.29 12.56 -48.62
N ILE A 79 -4.88 12.28 -49.78
CA ILE A 79 -4.21 11.61 -50.90
C ILE A 79 -4.12 12.62 -52.03
N TYR A 80 -2.93 12.81 -52.58
CA TYR A 80 -2.70 13.76 -53.64
C TYR A 80 -1.78 13.22 -54.73
N ARG A 81 -1.88 13.84 -55.91
CA ARG A 81 -0.89 13.72 -56.99
C ARG A 81 -0.58 15.10 -57.53
N THR A 82 0.70 15.42 -57.68
CA THR A 82 1.16 16.71 -58.22
C THR A 82 2.18 16.53 -59.32
N THR A 83 2.24 17.48 -60.24
CA THR A 83 3.33 17.57 -61.21
C THR A 83 4.58 18.21 -60.59
N PRO A 84 5.76 18.03 -61.22
CA PRO A 84 6.99 18.70 -60.80
C PRO A 84 6.95 20.23 -60.89
N ASP A 85 6.10 20.81 -61.73
CA ASP A 85 5.85 22.26 -61.86
C ASP A 85 4.78 22.78 -60.89
N GLY A 86 4.32 21.94 -59.94
CA GLY A 86 3.49 22.35 -58.81
C GLY A 86 1.98 22.24 -58.99
N ARG A 87 1.48 21.79 -60.15
CA ARG A 87 0.05 21.61 -60.37
C ARG A 87 -0.47 20.40 -59.61
N ILE A 88 -1.64 20.53 -58.98
CA ILE A 88 -2.31 19.41 -58.33
C ILE A 88 -3.14 18.69 -59.39
N ILE A 89 -2.80 17.44 -59.67
CA ILE A 89 -3.53 16.56 -60.61
C ILE A 89 -4.73 15.91 -59.91
N MET A 90 -4.55 15.57 -58.63
CA MET A 90 -5.51 14.80 -57.87
C MET A 90 -5.41 15.17 -56.40
N ALA A 91 -6.54 15.31 -55.73
CA ALA A 91 -6.65 15.58 -54.31
C ALA A 91 -7.97 15.01 -53.78
N ASN A 92 -7.92 14.20 -52.73
CA ASN A 92 -9.12 13.60 -52.16
C ASN A 92 -9.85 14.54 -51.19
N PRO A 93 -11.08 14.22 -50.76
CA PRO A 93 -11.81 15.07 -49.81
C PRO A 93 -11.04 15.35 -48.51
N ALA A 94 -10.28 14.37 -48.00
CA ALA A 94 -9.53 14.55 -46.75
C ALA A 94 -8.47 15.66 -46.84
N ILE A 95 -7.68 15.77 -47.92
CA ILE A 95 -6.70 16.86 -48.07
C ILE A 95 -7.39 18.23 -48.29
N VAL A 96 -8.55 18.23 -48.95
CA VAL A 96 -9.38 19.45 -49.15
C VAL A 96 -9.88 19.98 -47.81
N HIS A 97 -10.45 19.11 -46.96
CA HIS A 97 -10.90 19.47 -45.62
C HIS A 97 -9.74 19.84 -44.69
N MET A 98 -8.64 19.09 -44.74
CA MET A 98 -7.42 19.36 -43.97
C MET A 98 -6.88 20.76 -44.26
N LEU A 99 -6.78 21.14 -45.54
CA LEU A 99 -6.28 22.46 -45.94
C LEU A 99 -7.34 23.58 -45.86
N GLY A 100 -8.60 23.26 -45.57
CA GLY A 100 -9.67 24.25 -45.41
C GLY A 100 -10.20 24.84 -46.72
N TYR A 101 -10.11 24.09 -47.81
CA TYR A 101 -10.68 24.48 -49.11
C TYR A 101 -12.13 23.98 -49.25
N SER A 102 -12.92 24.68 -50.07
CA SER A 102 -14.34 24.39 -50.27
C SER A 102 -14.61 23.20 -51.20
N SER A 103 -13.67 22.87 -52.09
CA SER A 103 -13.78 21.72 -53.00
C SER A 103 -12.43 21.29 -53.58
N SER A 104 -12.39 20.09 -54.17
CA SER A 104 -11.23 19.59 -54.91
C SER A 104 -10.89 20.47 -56.11
N GLU A 105 -11.88 21.06 -56.77
CA GLU A 105 -11.68 21.93 -57.94
C GLU A 105 -10.94 23.21 -57.54
N ALA A 106 -11.26 23.78 -56.37
CA ALA A 106 -10.56 24.94 -55.85
C ALA A 106 -9.09 24.63 -55.50
N LEU A 107 -8.81 23.39 -55.08
CA LEU A 107 -7.45 22.95 -54.79
C LEU A 107 -6.66 22.66 -56.08
N VAL A 108 -7.27 21.99 -57.05
CA VAL A 108 -6.65 21.62 -58.35
C VAL A 108 -6.28 22.85 -59.20
N GLN A 109 -6.95 23.98 -58.99
CA GLN A 109 -6.62 25.25 -59.63
C GLN A 109 -5.34 25.90 -59.09
N LEU A 110 -4.85 25.48 -57.91
CA LEU A 110 -3.65 26.03 -57.31
C LEU A 110 -2.39 25.47 -57.95
N ASN A 111 -1.38 26.32 -58.01
CA ASN A 111 -0.01 25.91 -58.26
C ASN A 111 0.79 26.04 -56.97
N LEU A 112 1.34 24.92 -56.49
CA LEU A 112 2.18 24.85 -55.30
C LEU A 112 3.54 25.56 -55.45
N GLU A 113 3.83 26.13 -56.62
CA GLU A 113 4.97 27.02 -56.92
C GLU A 113 4.55 28.46 -57.23
N GLY A 114 3.25 28.79 -57.15
CA GLY A 114 2.72 30.13 -57.36
C GLY A 114 2.66 30.99 -56.09
N GLU A 115 2.40 32.29 -56.25
CA GLU A 115 2.32 33.27 -55.14
C GLU A 115 1.10 33.05 -54.20
N GLU A 116 0.12 32.25 -54.63
CA GLU A 116 -1.14 31.98 -53.92
C GLU A 116 -1.00 31.00 -52.74
N TYR A 117 0.14 30.32 -52.61
CA TYR A 117 0.48 29.44 -51.48
C TYR A 117 1.83 29.86 -50.89
N PRO A 118 1.88 30.90 -50.03
CA PRO A 118 3.13 31.47 -49.56
C PRO A 118 3.96 30.44 -48.75
N PRO A 119 5.29 30.34 -49.01
CA PRO A 119 6.09 29.21 -48.57
C PRO A 119 6.60 29.38 -47.14
N GLU A 120 5.99 28.71 -46.17
CA GLU A 120 6.71 28.26 -44.97
C GLU A 120 7.18 26.80 -45.10
N TYR A 121 6.61 26.03 -46.04
CA TYR A 121 7.17 24.76 -46.50
C TYR A 121 7.79 24.93 -47.88
N PRO A 122 9.13 25.03 -48.01
CA PRO A 122 9.76 25.18 -49.31
C PRO A 122 9.53 23.92 -50.13
N ARG A 123 8.66 23.98 -51.15
CA ARG A 123 8.47 22.88 -52.11
C ARG A 123 9.80 22.46 -52.77
N SER A 124 10.78 23.35 -52.81
CA SER A 124 12.16 23.07 -53.19
C SER A 124 12.82 21.98 -52.35
N GLU A 125 12.59 21.98 -51.03
CA GLU A 125 13.14 20.97 -50.11
C GLU A 125 12.48 19.60 -50.33
N PHE A 126 11.15 19.58 -50.48
CA PHE A 126 10.41 18.37 -50.87
C PHE A 126 10.95 17.80 -52.19
N LYS A 127 11.08 18.63 -53.24
CA LYS A 127 11.61 18.22 -54.54
C LYS A 127 13.04 17.68 -54.43
N GLN A 128 13.91 18.35 -53.67
CA GLN A 128 15.28 17.89 -53.47
C GLN A 128 15.33 16.52 -52.78
N ARG A 129 14.55 16.34 -51.72
CA ARG A 129 14.51 15.09 -50.95
C ARG A 129 13.92 13.94 -51.77
N ILE A 130 12.80 14.16 -52.45
CA ILE A 130 12.12 13.12 -53.23
C ILE A 130 12.87 12.76 -54.51
N ASN A 131 13.48 13.72 -55.21
CA ASN A 131 14.27 13.44 -56.41
C ASN A 131 15.58 12.71 -56.08
N ARG A 132 16.16 12.94 -54.89
CA ARG A 132 17.38 12.23 -54.46
C ARG A 132 17.12 10.77 -54.05
N LYS A 133 16.02 10.51 -53.36
CA LYS A 133 15.74 9.19 -52.75
C LYS A 133 14.61 8.41 -53.44
N GLY A 134 13.93 9.00 -54.41
CA GLY A 134 12.74 8.46 -55.09
C GLY A 134 11.47 8.39 -54.22
N LYS A 135 11.59 8.58 -52.90
CA LYS A 135 10.50 8.54 -51.92
C LYS A 135 10.80 9.36 -50.66
N ILE A 136 9.73 9.82 -50.02
CA ILE A 136 9.67 10.42 -48.69
C ILE A 136 8.77 9.53 -47.84
N LEU A 137 9.17 9.25 -46.60
CA LEU A 137 8.39 8.43 -45.67
C LEU A 137 8.30 9.16 -44.33
N GLY A 138 7.06 9.42 -43.89
CA GLY A 138 6.76 9.94 -42.56
C GLY A 138 7.42 11.28 -42.22
N LEU A 139 7.58 12.18 -43.18
CA LEU A 139 8.16 13.49 -42.96
C LEU A 139 7.17 14.38 -42.23
N GLU A 140 7.50 14.78 -41.01
CA GLU A 140 6.71 15.76 -40.26
C GLU A 140 7.10 17.18 -40.70
N SER A 141 6.11 17.99 -41.04
CA SER A 141 6.29 19.39 -41.44
C SER A 141 5.07 20.22 -41.08
N THR A 142 5.23 21.55 -41.12
CA THR A 142 4.14 22.49 -40.87
C THR A 142 3.57 22.96 -42.20
N TRP A 143 2.26 22.81 -42.37
CA TRP A 143 1.52 23.30 -43.52
C TRP A 143 0.57 24.43 -43.10
N THR A 144 0.24 25.31 -44.04
CA THR A 144 -0.65 26.45 -43.79
C THR A 144 -1.99 26.21 -44.49
N ARG A 145 -3.07 26.27 -43.72
CA ARG A 145 -4.44 26.17 -44.24
C ARG A 145 -4.81 27.45 -44.99
N LYS A 146 -5.89 27.39 -45.78
CA LYS A 146 -6.44 28.55 -46.50
C LYS A 146 -6.78 29.73 -45.59
N ASP A 147 -7.20 29.46 -44.34
CA ASP A 147 -7.50 30.49 -43.34
C ASP A 147 -6.27 31.08 -42.64
N GLY A 148 -5.06 30.66 -43.05
CA GLY A 148 -3.78 31.09 -42.49
C GLY A 148 -3.36 30.34 -41.22
N LYS A 149 -4.17 29.42 -40.68
CA LYS A 149 -3.77 28.61 -39.52
C LYS A 149 -2.75 27.56 -39.93
N GLN A 150 -1.75 27.35 -39.07
CA GLN A 150 -0.79 26.27 -39.25
C GLN A 150 -1.34 24.94 -38.73
N ILE A 151 -1.03 23.86 -39.45
CA ILE A 151 -1.26 22.48 -39.05
C ILE A 151 0.06 21.71 -39.14
N PHE A 152 0.22 20.73 -38.26
CA PHE A 152 1.32 19.78 -38.35
C PHE A 152 0.86 18.59 -39.17
N VAL A 153 1.64 18.24 -40.19
CA VAL A 153 1.32 17.10 -41.04
C VAL A 153 2.46 16.08 -41.06
N ARG A 154 2.10 14.84 -41.33
CA ARG A 154 3.04 13.75 -41.62
C ARG A 154 2.83 13.29 -43.06
N GLU A 155 3.83 13.52 -43.89
CA GLU A 155 3.77 13.27 -45.33
C GLU A 155 4.63 12.05 -45.74
N SER A 156 4.07 11.21 -46.59
CA SER A 156 4.79 10.15 -47.29
C SER A 156 4.48 10.25 -48.79
N ALA A 157 5.51 10.35 -49.62
CA ALA A 157 5.35 10.57 -51.06
C ALA A 157 6.34 9.75 -51.89
N ARG A 158 6.01 9.46 -53.14
CA ARG A 158 6.87 8.77 -54.09
C ARG A 158 6.91 9.51 -55.42
N ALA A 159 8.09 9.56 -56.03
CA ALA A 159 8.28 10.09 -57.37
C ALA A 159 8.14 9.00 -58.43
N PHE A 160 7.45 9.35 -59.51
CA PHE A 160 7.35 8.55 -60.72
C PHE A 160 8.09 9.29 -61.83
N PHE A 161 8.88 8.56 -62.62
CA PHE A 161 9.77 9.11 -63.63
C PHE A 161 9.37 8.60 -65.02
N ASP A 162 9.68 9.38 -66.04
CA ASP A 162 9.60 8.94 -67.44
C ASP A 162 10.80 8.05 -67.82
N ASP A 163 10.79 7.52 -69.04
CA ASP A 163 11.84 6.66 -69.58
C ASP A 163 13.22 7.35 -69.66
N ASN A 164 13.27 8.68 -69.58
CA ASN A 164 14.49 9.49 -69.58
C ASN A 164 14.96 9.86 -68.15
N GLY A 165 14.29 9.35 -67.11
CA GLY A 165 14.62 9.61 -65.70
C GLY A 165 14.16 10.98 -65.19
N LYS A 166 13.31 11.70 -65.93
CA LYS A 166 12.72 12.97 -65.50
C LYS A 166 11.44 12.70 -64.68
N PRO A 167 11.21 13.38 -63.55
CA PRO A 167 10.00 13.16 -62.76
C PRO A 167 8.77 13.56 -63.58
N LEU A 168 7.77 12.66 -63.64
CA LEU A 168 6.49 12.87 -64.33
C LEU A 168 5.44 13.40 -63.35
N TYR A 169 5.34 12.79 -62.17
CA TYR A 169 4.48 13.23 -61.08
C TYR A 169 4.98 12.70 -59.73
N TYR A 170 4.49 13.33 -58.67
CA TYR A 170 4.65 12.90 -57.29
C TYR A 170 3.28 12.48 -56.76
N GLU A 171 3.22 11.30 -56.14
CA GLU A 171 2.02 10.82 -55.45
C GLU A 171 2.32 10.69 -53.97
N GLY A 172 1.42 11.20 -53.12
CA GLY A 172 1.66 11.23 -51.70
C GLY A 172 0.40 11.13 -50.87
N MET A 173 0.64 10.78 -49.61
CA MET A 173 -0.33 10.74 -48.55
C MET A 173 0.11 11.68 -47.44
N VAL A 174 -0.84 12.41 -46.88
CA VAL A 174 -0.62 13.36 -45.80
C VAL A 174 -1.63 13.10 -44.70
N GLU A 175 -1.15 13.09 -43.46
CA GLU A 175 -1.96 12.94 -42.27
C GLU A 175 -1.83 14.21 -41.43
N ASP A 176 -2.94 14.76 -40.94
CA ASP A 176 -2.93 15.84 -39.95
C ASP A 176 -2.60 15.23 -38.58
N ILE A 177 -1.49 15.67 -38.00
CA ILE A 177 -0.98 15.21 -36.70
C ILE A 177 -1.02 16.32 -35.65
N THR A 178 -1.76 17.41 -35.91
CA THR A 178 -1.83 18.59 -35.03
C THR A 178 -2.34 18.23 -33.65
N GLU A 179 -3.48 17.53 -33.57
CA GLU A 179 -4.07 17.10 -32.29
C GLU A 179 -3.08 16.23 -31.50
N ARG A 180 -2.44 15.26 -32.16
CA ARG A 180 -1.43 14.40 -31.54
C ARG A 180 -0.27 15.22 -30.97
N LYS A 181 0.27 16.18 -31.73
CA LYS A 181 1.39 17.04 -31.29
C LYS A 181 1.01 17.92 -30.10
N LEU A 182 -0.21 18.47 -30.08
CA LEU A 182 -0.70 19.27 -28.95
C LEU A 182 -0.82 18.42 -27.68
N VAL A 183 -1.40 17.23 -27.77
CA VAL A 183 -1.53 16.29 -26.65
C VAL A 183 -0.16 15.83 -26.14
N GLU A 184 0.78 15.52 -27.04
CA GLU A 184 2.15 15.14 -26.68
C GLU A 184 2.87 16.26 -25.92
N GLU A 185 2.68 17.51 -26.35
CA GLU A 185 3.29 18.67 -25.70
C GLU A 185 2.67 18.99 -24.34
N GLU A 186 1.35 18.91 -24.21
CA GLU A 186 0.66 19.06 -22.93
C GLU A 186 1.07 17.97 -21.94
N LEU A 187 1.15 16.72 -22.40
CA LEU A 187 1.61 15.59 -21.59
C LEU A 187 3.06 15.78 -21.14
N ARG A 188 3.93 16.28 -22.04
CA ARG A 188 5.33 16.58 -21.72
C ARG A 188 5.42 17.62 -20.60
N LYS A 189 4.69 18.73 -20.73
CA LYS A 189 4.66 19.78 -19.68
C LYS A 189 4.16 19.26 -18.35
N ALA A 190 3.04 18.52 -18.35
CA ALA A 190 2.49 17.94 -17.13
C ALA A 190 3.44 16.94 -16.46
N ARG A 191 4.16 16.13 -17.24
CA ARG A 191 5.18 15.21 -16.73
C ARG A 191 6.34 15.97 -16.09
N ASP A 192 6.88 16.98 -16.77
CA ASP A 192 8.03 17.73 -16.27
C ASP A 192 7.67 18.50 -14.98
N GLU A 193 6.46 19.06 -14.88
CA GLU A 193 5.92 19.66 -13.64
C GLU A 193 5.78 18.63 -12.51
N LEU A 194 5.28 17.43 -12.82
CA LEU A 194 5.13 16.35 -11.85
C LEU A 194 6.49 15.88 -11.32
N GLU A 195 7.49 15.75 -12.19
CA GLU A 195 8.86 15.37 -11.80
C GLU A 195 9.48 16.36 -10.82
N ILE A 196 9.30 17.67 -11.07
CA ILE A 196 9.76 18.73 -10.15
C ILE A 196 9.05 18.58 -8.79
N ARG A 197 7.72 18.46 -8.79
CA ARG A 197 6.94 18.34 -7.54
C ARG A 197 7.31 17.09 -6.74
N VAL A 198 7.52 15.96 -7.41
CA VAL A 198 7.95 14.71 -6.78
C VAL A 198 9.33 14.89 -6.14
N LYS A 199 10.28 15.53 -6.84
CA LYS A 199 11.62 15.79 -6.31
C LYS A 199 11.59 16.69 -5.07
N GLU A 200 10.82 17.77 -5.11
CA GLU A 200 10.66 18.69 -3.98
C GLU A 200 10.03 18.00 -2.76
N ARG A 201 8.91 17.29 -2.96
CA ARG A 201 8.24 16.55 -1.88
C ARG A 201 9.10 15.42 -1.32
N THR A 202 9.86 14.73 -2.16
CA THR A 202 10.77 13.67 -1.70
C THR A 202 11.88 14.25 -0.81
N ALA A 203 12.45 15.40 -1.18
CA ALA A 203 13.47 16.06 -0.37
C ALA A 203 12.93 16.53 0.99
N GLU A 204 11.71 17.08 1.01
CA GLU A 204 11.02 17.47 2.25
C GLU A 204 10.72 16.27 3.15
N LEU A 205 10.20 15.16 2.59
CA LEU A 205 9.94 13.93 3.33
C LEU A 205 11.21 13.33 3.94
N VAL A 206 12.33 13.32 3.20
CA VAL A 206 13.62 12.86 3.72
C VAL A 206 14.09 13.72 4.89
N TYR A 207 13.90 15.04 4.80
CA TYR A 207 14.25 15.95 5.89
C TYR A 207 13.39 15.69 7.14
N ILE A 208 12.07 15.56 6.97
CA ILE A 208 11.13 15.28 8.07
C ILE A 208 11.43 13.93 8.70
N ASN A 209 11.63 12.88 7.91
CA ASN A 209 11.97 11.54 8.42
C ASN A 209 13.24 11.59 9.28
N LYS A 210 14.27 12.33 8.85
CA LYS A 210 15.50 12.49 9.62
C LYS A 210 15.30 13.26 10.93
N GLN A 211 14.38 14.23 10.98
CA GLN A 211 14.01 14.89 12.25
C GLN A 211 13.23 13.94 13.16
N MET A 212 12.27 13.18 12.61
CA MET A 212 11.50 12.20 13.37
C MET A 212 12.39 11.11 13.96
N GLU A 213 13.38 10.60 13.22
CA GLU A 213 14.34 9.61 13.71
C GLU A 213 15.14 10.13 14.92
N ARG A 214 15.53 11.41 14.89
CA ARG A 214 16.20 12.06 16.02
C ARG A 214 15.27 12.16 17.23
N GLU A 215 14.05 12.66 17.02
CA GLU A 215 13.07 12.79 18.09
C GLU A 215 12.72 11.44 18.74
N ILE A 216 12.58 10.38 17.94
CA ILE A 216 12.36 9.02 18.45
C ILE A 216 13.54 8.56 19.31
N THR A 217 14.77 8.86 18.90
CA THR A 217 15.97 8.48 19.64
C THR A 217 16.04 9.23 20.97
N ASP A 218 15.77 10.54 20.96
CA ASP A 218 15.76 11.37 22.17
C ASP A 218 14.66 10.93 23.14
N ARG A 219 13.45 10.63 22.63
CA ARG A 219 12.34 10.11 23.46
C ARG A 219 12.69 8.79 24.11
N LYS A 220 13.32 7.85 23.38
CA LYS A 220 13.76 6.58 23.96
C LYS A 220 14.77 6.77 25.08
N HIS A 221 15.70 7.70 24.92
CA HIS A 221 16.68 7.99 25.97
C HIS A 221 16.00 8.50 27.24
N VAL A 222 15.06 9.44 27.11
CA VAL A 222 14.27 9.95 28.25
C VAL A 222 13.41 8.85 28.90
N GLU A 223 12.82 7.96 28.11
CA GLU A 223 12.06 6.80 28.63
C GLU A 223 12.95 5.85 29.44
N ASP A 224 14.15 5.55 28.96
CA ASP A 224 15.12 4.71 29.67
C ASP A 224 15.60 5.36 30.97
N GLU A 225 15.90 6.67 30.95
CA GLU A 225 16.25 7.45 32.14
C GLU A 225 15.12 7.47 33.17
N LEU A 226 13.87 7.67 32.72
CA LEU A 226 12.70 7.65 33.59
C LEU A 226 12.52 6.28 34.25
N LYS A 227 12.68 5.20 33.47
CA LYS A 227 12.59 3.84 34.00
C LYS A 227 13.66 3.59 35.07
N GLN A 228 14.90 4.00 34.82
CA GLN A 228 15.99 3.88 35.78
C GLN A 228 15.72 4.71 37.05
N SER A 229 15.18 5.92 36.91
CA SER A 229 14.79 6.77 38.05
C SER A 229 13.71 6.10 38.90
N LEU A 230 12.68 5.53 38.27
CA LEU A 230 11.60 4.82 38.99
C LEU A 230 12.12 3.58 39.71
N GLU A 231 12.97 2.77 39.07
CA GLU A 231 13.61 1.62 39.72
C GLU A 231 14.48 2.06 40.90
N THR A 232 15.21 3.18 40.77
CA THR A 232 16.02 3.73 41.86
C THR A 232 15.14 4.20 43.01
N GLU A 233 14.05 4.90 42.73
CA GLU A 233 13.09 5.37 43.74
C GLU A 233 12.46 4.21 44.52
N GLN A 234 12.03 3.15 43.81
CA GLN A 234 11.48 1.94 44.44
C GLN A 234 12.52 1.23 45.32
N ASN A 235 13.76 1.12 44.86
CA ASN A 235 14.85 0.52 45.65
C ASN A 235 15.18 1.34 46.89
N ILE A 236 15.16 2.68 46.79
CA ILE A 236 15.36 3.58 47.93
C ILE A 236 14.23 3.41 48.94
N LEU A 237 12.97 3.41 48.49
CA LEU A 237 11.82 3.22 49.37
C LEU A 237 11.89 1.88 50.12
N GLU A 238 12.15 0.79 49.40
CA GLU A 238 12.32 -0.54 49.99
C GLU A 238 13.50 -0.58 50.99
N GLY A 239 14.60 0.12 50.67
CA GLY A 239 15.74 0.27 51.56
C GLY A 239 15.40 1.02 52.85
N ILE A 240 14.61 2.10 52.76
CA ILE A 240 14.15 2.88 53.91
C ILE A 240 13.21 2.05 54.79
N VAL A 241 12.23 1.35 54.21
CA VAL A 241 11.29 0.50 54.95
C VAL A 241 12.05 -0.59 55.72
N LYS A 242 13.01 -1.26 55.08
CA LYS A 242 13.88 -2.26 55.74
C LYS A 242 14.72 -1.66 56.86
N ALA A 243 15.31 -0.49 56.65
CA ALA A 243 16.09 0.19 57.67
C ALA A 243 15.23 0.55 58.89
N MET A 244 14.01 1.04 58.67
CA MET A 244 13.05 1.34 59.75
C MET A 244 12.69 0.08 60.54
N ALA A 245 12.38 -1.03 59.86
CA ALA A 245 12.10 -2.30 60.51
C ALA A 245 13.29 -2.77 61.39
N ILE A 246 14.53 -2.70 60.87
CA ILE A 246 15.74 -3.07 61.63
C ILE A 246 15.93 -2.19 62.88
N VAL A 247 15.67 -0.88 62.78
CA VAL A 247 15.80 0.05 63.92
C VAL A 247 14.82 -0.29 65.04
N VAL A 248 13.60 -0.69 64.70
CA VAL A 248 12.59 -1.14 65.66
C VAL A 248 13.01 -2.44 66.33
N GLU A 249 13.48 -3.42 65.54
CA GLU A 249 14.00 -4.68 66.07
C GLU A 249 15.23 -4.49 66.98
N ALA A 250 16.06 -3.47 66.75
CA ALA A 250 17.19 -3.16 67.62
C ALA A 250 16.77 -2.63 69.01
N ARG A 251 15.59 -2.01 69.11
CA ARG A 251 15.00 -1.51 70.38
C ARG A 251 14.23 -2.59 71.13
N ASP A 252 13.69 -3.57 70.40
CA ASP A 252 13.03 -4.76 70.93
C ASP A 252 13.82 -6.03 70.51
N PRO A 253 14.86 -6.41 71.28
CA PRO A 253 15.77 -7.51 70.94
C PRO A 253 15.08 -8.86 70.69
N TYR A 254 13.79 -8.98 71.04
CA TYR A 254 13.00 -10.21 70.94
C TYR A 254 12.19 -10.31 69.65
N THR A 255 12.23 -9.27 68.80
CA THR A 255 11.47 -9.20 67.55
C THR A 255 12.33 -9.42 66.30
N ALA A 256 13.54 -9.98 66.43
CA ALA A 256 14.40 -10.24 65.28
C ALA A 256 13.71 -11.07 64.18
N GLY A 257 13.49 -10.46 63.02
CA GLY A 257 12.77 -11.02 61.87
C GLY A 257 11.28 -11.30 62.11
N HIS A 258 10.70 -10.87 63.23
CA HIS A 258 9.27 -11.02 63.54
C HIS A 258 8.43 -10.25 62.54
N GLN A 259 8.76 -8.98 62.31
CA GLN A 259 8.07 -8.12 61.35
C GLN A 259 8.02 -8.76 59.95
N GLN A 260 9.16 -9.33 59.52
CA GLN A 260 9.27 -10.02 58.24
C GLN A 260 8.36 -11.25 58.16
N ARG A 261 8.35 -12.11 59.18
CA ARG A 261 7.52 -13.33 59.21
C ARG A 261 6.02 -13.02 59.29
N VAL A 262 5.65 -11.97 60.04
CA VAL A 262 4.29 -11.46 60.09
C VAL A 262 3.85 -10.96 58.71
N ALA A 263 4.68 -10.14 58.05
CA ALA A 263 4.40 -9.64 56.70
C ALA A 263 4.27 -10.79 55.67
N GLU A 264 5.14 -11.80 55.74
CA GLU A 264 5.10 -12.99 54.86
C GLU A 264 3.80 -13.79 55.05
N LEU A 265 3.42 -14.07 56.31
CA LEU A 265 2.17 -14.77 56.61
C LEU A 265 0.96 -13.93 56.16
N ALA A 266 0.94 -12.63 56.46
CA ALA A 266 -0.15 -11.74 56.09
C ALA A 266 -0.32 -11.66 54.55
N CYS A 267 0.78 -11.59 53.80
CA CYS A 267 0.76 -11.62 52.34
C CYS A 267 0.23 -12.95 51.80
N ALA A 268 0.62 -14.08 52.42
CA ALA A 268 0.13 -15.40 52.02
C ALA A 268 -1.39 -15.53 52.26
N LEU A 269 -1.88 -15.05 53.41
CA LEU A 269 -3.32 -15.00 53.70
C LEU A 269 -4.06 -14.14 52.68
N ALA A 270 -3.57 -12.92 52.43
CA ALA A 270 -4.19 -11.99 51.48
C ALA A 270 -4.28 -12.57 50.05
N LYS A 271 -3.23 -13.28 49.62
CA LYS A 271 -3.22 -13.98 48.33
C LYS A 271 -4.29 -15.07 48.25
N GLU A 272 -4.43 -15.89 49.29
CA GLU A 272 -5.46 -16.95 49.29
C GLU A 272 -6.88 -16.40 49.39
N MET A 273 -7.04 -15.23 50.00
CA MET A 273 -8.30 -14.49 50.03
C MET A 273 -8.58 -13.69 48.75
N ASN A 274 -7.73 -13.81 47.72
CA ASN A 274 -7.86 -13.12 46.42
C ASN A 274 -7.90 -11.57 46.51
N LEU A 275 -7.16 -10.99 47.45
CA LEU A 275 -6.97 -9.53 47.49
C LEU A 275 -6.12 -9.06 46.30
N SER A 276 -6.29 -7.79 45.91
CA SER A 276 -5.51 -7.21 44.81
C SER A 276 -4.02 -7.08 45.15
N GLU A 277 -3.14 -7.13 44.15
CA GLU A 277 -1.69 -6.93 44.34
C GLU A 277 -1.36 -5.61 45.05
N LYS A 278 -2.16 -4.56 44.81
CA LYS A 278 -2.02 -3.29 45.53
C LYS A 278 -2.31 -3.44 47.03
N GLN A 279 -3.35 -4.18 47.40
CA GLN A 279 -3.67 -4.41 48.82
C GLN A 279 -2.63 -5.31 49.49
N ILE A 280 -2.17 -6.35 48.80
CA ILE A 280 -1.11 -7.25 49.30
C ILE A 280 0.16 -6.45 49.60
N GLU A 281 0.55 -5.53 48.71
CA GLU A 281 1.71 -4.68 48.94
C GLU A 281 1.52 -3.72 50.13
N GLY A 282 0.33 -3.13 50.28
CA GLY A 282 -0.01 -2.34 51.47
C GLY A 282 0.08 -3.15 52.77
N ILE A 283 -0.40 -4.40 52.76
CA ILE A 283 -0.27 -5.34 53.90
C ILE A 283 1.19 -5.68 54.17
N ARG A 284 2.01 -5.88 53.12
CA ARG A 284 3.45 -6.16 53.26
C ARG A 284 4.16 -5.04 54.00
N ILE A 285 3.98 -3.79 53.54
CA ILE A 285 4.60 -2.62 54.16
C ILE A 285 4.08 -2.41 55.58
N ALA A 286 2.77 -2.55 55.80
CA ALA A 286 2.19 -2.46 57.14
C ALA A 286 2.74 -3.54 58.07
N GLY A 287 2.88 -4.78 57.62
CA GLY A 287 3.45 -5.88 58.41
C GLY A 287 4.91 -5.64 58.80
N LEU A 288 5.70 -4.96 57.96
CA LEU A 288 7.07 -4.59 58.28
C LEU A 288 7.19 -3.43 59.28
N LEU A 289 6.16 -2.58 59.38
CA LEU A 289 6.19 -1.33 60.13
C LEU A 289 5.19 -1.25 61.29
N HIS A 290 4.36 -2.28 61.51
CA HIS A 290 3.24 -2.22 62.46
C HIS A 290 3.66 -1.85 63.88
N ASP A 291 4.85 -2.31 64.27
CA ASP A 291 5.42 -2.08 65.59
C ASP A 291 6.34 -0.86 65.70
N ILE A 292 6.44 0.01 64.68
CA ILE A 292 7.38 1.14 64.72
C ILE A 292 7.18 2.06 65.93
N GLY A 293 5.95 2.16 66.42
CA GLY A 293 5.60 2.90 67.63
C GLY A 293 6.22 2.35 68.91
N LYS A 294 6.72 1.11 68.93
CA LYS A 294 7.46 0.55 70.09
C LYS A 294 8.73 1.32 70.41
N ILE A 295 9.24 2.14 69.49
CA ILE A 295 10.37 3.05 69.74
C ILE A 295 10.14 4.01 70.91
N ASN A 296 8.88 4.32 71.21
CA ASN A 296 8.50 5.22 72.31
C ASN A 296 8.34 4.49 73.66
N ILE A 297 8.52 3.16 73.68
CA ILE A 297 8.39 2.35 74.90
C ILE A 297 9.78 2.08 75.48
N PRO A 298 9.99 2.31 76.79
CA PRO A 298 11.25 1.96 77.45
C PRO A 298 11.64 0.50 77.26
N SER A 299 12.91 0.23 76.94
CA SER A 299 13.42 -1.13 76.71
C SER A 299 13.26 -2.02 77.94
N GLU A 300 13.26 -1.46 79.15
CA GLU A 300 13.02 -2.18 80.41
C GLU A 300 11.61 -2.77 80.49
N ILE A 301 10.62 -2.12 79.86
CA ILE A 301 9.24 -2.63 79.77
C ILE A 301 9.15 -3.71 78.70
N LEU A 302 9.75 -3.47 77.52
CA LEU A 302 9.75 -4.45 76.42
C LEU A 302 10.50 -5.74 76.77
N SER A 303 11.56 -5.64 77.58
CA SER A 303 12.42 -6.75 77.99
C SER A 303 12.11 -7.35 79.35
N LYS A 304 11.06 -6.88 80.03
CA LYS A 304 10.76 -7.29 81.40
C LYS A 304 10.51 -8.81 81.50
N PRO A 305 11.30 -9.55 82.29
CA PRO A 305 11.02 -10.97 82.53
C PRO A 305 9.82 -11.10 83.46
N GLY A 306 8.68 -11.59 82.95
CA GLY A 306 7.47 -11.87 83.74
C GLY A 306 6.23 -11.12 83.24
N ARG A 307 5.22 -10.98 84.12
CA ARG A 307 3.99 -10.26 83.80
C ARG A 307 4.21 -8.75 83.93
N LEU A 308 3.69 -8.02 82.96
CA LEU A 308 3.59 -6.56 83.01
C LEU A 308 2.49 -6.16 83.98
N THR A 309 2.68 -5.02 84.65
CA THR A 309 1.61 -4.33 85.38
C THR A 309 0.61 -3.73 84.41
N GLU A 310 -0.60 -3.39 84.88
CA GLU A 310 -1.62 -2.76 84.03
C GLU A 310 -1.14 -1.43 83.43
N ILE A 311 -0.36 -0.66 84.19
CA ILE A 311 0.23 0.61 83.74
C ILE A 311 1.26 0.36 82.64
N GLU A 312 2.18 -0.59 82.85
CA GLU A 312 3.18 -0.97 81.84
C GLU A 312 2.52 -1.49 80.56
N PHE A 313 1.48 -2.33 80.68
CA PHE A 313 0.77 -2.83 79.53
C PHE A 313 -0.02 -1.74 78.80
N SER A 314 -0.57 -0.76 79.53
CA SER A 314 -1.23 0.41 78.93
C SER A 314 -0.27 1.26 78.10
N LEU A 315 0.99 1.37 78.50
CA LEU A 315 2.03 2.02 77.68
C LEU A 315 2.29 1.25 76.39
N ILE A 316 2.30 -0.10 76.44
CA ILE A 316 2.44 -0.93 75.25
C ILE A 316 1.25 -0.77 74.30
N LYS A 317 0.02 -0.73 74.83
CA LYS A 317 -1.19 -0.54 74.01
C LYS A 317 -1.22 0.74 73.19
N ASN A 318 -0.35 1.71 73.51
CA ASN A 318 -0.24 2.95 72.76
C ASN A 318 0.61 2.83 71.49
N HIS A 319 1.38 1.75 71.28
CA HIS A 319 2.25 1.65 70.10
C HIS A 319 1.52 1.71 68.75
N PRO A 320 0.30 1.20 68.55
CA PRO A 320 -0.39 1.33 67.26
C PRO A 320 -0.71 2.80 66.94
N GLN A 321 -1.07 3.59 67.96
CA GLN A 321 -1.31 5.02 67.83
C GLN A 321 -0.02 5.77 67.49
N VAL A 322 1.09 5.42 68.14
CA VAL A 322 2.41 6.01 67.81
C VAL A 322 2.86 5.59 66.41
N SER A 323 2.64 4.34 66.01
CA SER A 323 2.91 3.85 64.64
C SER A 323 2.13 4.67 63.61
N TYR A 324 0.84 4.89 63.85
CA TYR A 324 0.01 5.77 63.02
C TYR A 324 0.57 7.20 62.97
N ASP A 325 0.91 7.78 64.12
CA ASP A 325 1.39 9.16 64.19
C ASP A 325 2.73 9.36 63.47
N ILE A 326 3.59 8.33 63.43
CA ILE A 326 4.83 8.31 62.65
C ILE A 326 4.54 8.18 61.15
N LEU A 327 3.63 7.30 60.75
CA LEU A 327 3.42 6.95 59.34
C LEU A 327 2.43 7.86 58.61
N LYS A 328 1.49 8.53 59.30
CA LYS A 328 0.45 9.39 58.69
C LYS A 328 0.99 10.57 57.87
N GLY A 329 2.26 10.95 58.10
CA GLY A 329 2.93 12.00 57.34
C GLY A 329 3.57 11.52 56.04
N ILE A 330 3.60 10.21 55.79
CA ILE A 330 4.15 9.62 54.57
C ILE A 330 3.01 9.31 53.61
N GLU A 331 3.08 9.85 52.39
CA GLU A 331 2.09 9.60 51.34
C GLU A 331 2.29 8.21 50.71
N PHE A 332 1.91 7.17 51.45
CA PHE A 332 1.80 5.85 50.87
C PHE A 332 0.61 5.77 49.90
N PRO A 333 0.72 5.04 48.78
CA PRO A 333 -0.41 4.77 47.90
C PRO A 333 -1.45 3.81 48.53
N TRP A 334 -1.18 3.32 49.75
CA TRP A 334 -2.00 2.40 50.52
C TRP A 334 -2.27 2.97 51.92
N TYR A 335 -3.31 2.48 52.60
CA TYR A 335 -3.68 2.90 53.95
C TYR A 335 -2.78 2.29 55.06
N VAL A 336 -1.46 2.30 54.87
CA VAL A 336 -0.48 1.68 55.79
C VAL A 336 -0.68 2.18 57.21
N ASP A 337 -0.80 3.50 57.39
CA ASP A 337 -1.06 4.18 58.65
C ASP A 337 -2.29 3.61 59.38
N LYS A 338 -3.41 3.42 58.68
CA LYS A 338 -4.64 2.89 59.27
C LYS A 338 -4.53 1.39 59.56
N ILE A 339 -3.86 0.63 58.70
CA ILE A 339 -3.64 -0.80 58.92
C ILE A 339 -2.85 -1.00 60.21
N VAL A 340 -1.76 -0.24 60.40
CA VAL A 340 -0.96 -0.33 61.63
C VAL A 340 -1.69 0.23 62.83
N LEU A 341 -2.61 1.20 62.69
CA LEU A 341 -3.41 1.67 63.80
C LEU A 341 -4.34 0.57 64.33
N GLN A 342 -4.91 -0.22 63.41
CA GLN A 342 -6.01 -1.14 63.68
C GLN A 342 -5.57 -2.60 63.93
N HIS A 343 -4.29 -2.95 63.81
CA HIS A 343 -3.84 -4.35 63.83
C HIS A 343 -4.09 -5.08 65.18
N HIS A 344 -4.36 -4.34 66.25
CA HIS A 344 -4.76 -4.87 67.56
C HIS A 344 -6.25 -4.68 67.88
N GLU A 345 -7.04 -4.19 66.94
CA GLU A 345 -8.50 -4.15 67.06
C GLU A 345 -9.09 -5.57 67.00
N ARG A 346 -10.23 -5.76 67.66
CA ARG A 346 -10.93 -7.05 67.78
C ARG A 346 -12.37 -6.87 67.39
N LEU A 347 -12.99 -7.89 66.78
CA LEU A 347 -14.34 -7.74 66.22
C LEU A 347 -15.42 -7.39 67.26
N ASP A 348 -15.21 -7.78 68.50
CA ASP A 348 -16.08 -7.50 69.65
C ASP A 348 -15.85 -6.12 70.30
N GLY A 349 -14.92 -5.32 69.77
CA GLY A 349 -14.55 -4.01 70.33
C GLY A 349 -13.64 -4.07 71.56
N SER A 350 -13.19 -5.26 71.98
CA SER A 350 -12.24 -5.41 73.11
C SER A 350 -10.80 -5.01 72.77
N GLY A 351 -10.54 -4.73 71.49
CA GLY A 351 -9.25 -4.32 70.95
C GLY A 351 -8.84 -2.90 71.32
N TYR A 352 -7.71 -2.47 70.78
CA TYR A 352 -7.13 -1.15 71.04
C TYR A 352 -6.41 -0.65 69.78
N PRO A 353 -6.20 0.67 69.61
CA PRO A 353 -6.42 1.75 70.60
C PRO A 353 -7.83 2.35 70.63
N ALA A 354 -8.66 2.16 69.60
CA ALA A 354 -9.95 2.83 69.46
C ALA A 354 -11.14 1.96 69.86
N GLY A 355 -10.97 0.63 69.97
CA GLY A 355 -12.05 -0.29 70.33
C GLY A 355 -13.09 -0.41 69.21
N LEU A 356 -12.61 -0.53 67.97
CA LEU A 356 -13.44 -0.54 66.77
C LEU A 356 -14.30 -1.81 66.68
N GLY A 357 -15.49 -1.67 66.12
CA GLY A 357 -16.36 -2.81 65.81
C GLY A 357 -15.98 -3.49 64.49
N LYS A 358 -16.50 -4.71 64.27
CA LYS A 358 -16.22 -5.54 63.07
C LYS A 358 -16.23 -4.80 61.73
N GLU A 359 -17.18 -3.89 61.52
CA GLU A 359 -17.39 -3.20 60.24
C GLU A 359 -16.41 -2.03 60.01
N ASP A 360 -15.79 -1.53 61.08
CA ASP A 360 -14.89 -0.37 61.04
C ASP A 360 -13.41 -0.77 60.89
N ILE A 361 -13.09 -2.06 61.09
CA ILE A 361 -11.74 -2.61 60.97
C ILE A 361 -11.49 -3.01 59.51
N LEU A 362 -10.41 -2.48 58.93
CA LEU A 362 -9.94 -2.83 57.59
C LEU A 362 -9.66 -4.33 57.47
N ILE A 363 -9.98 -4.92 56.31
CA ILE A 363 -9.67 -6.33 56.06
C ILE A 363 -8.17 -6.60 56.14
N GLU A 364 -7.36 -5.65 55.66
CA GLU A 364 -5.90 -5.67 55.75
C GLU A 364 -5.43 -5.72 57.21
N ALA A 365 -6.08 -4.98 58.12
CA ALA A 365 -5.77 -4.98 59.55
C ALA A 365 -6.22 -6.28 60.24
N LYS A 366 -7.38 -6.84 59.84
CA LYS A 366 -7.85 -8.16 60.31
C LYS A 366 -6.87 -9.27 59.93
N ILE A 367 -6.36 -9.23 58.69
CA ILE A 367 -5.33 -10.17 58.21
C ILE A 367 -4.05 -10.00 59.04
N LEU A 368 -3.58 -8.76 59.19
CA LEU A 368 -2.35 -8.47 59.92
C LEU A 368 -2.42 -8.89 61.39
N GLY A 369 -3.54 -8.62 62.06
CA GLY A 369 -3.75 -8.98 63.46
C GLY A 369 -3.81 -10.49 63.71
N VAL A 370 -4.31 -11.28 62.76
CA VAL A 370 -4.23 -12.75 62.83
C VAL A 370 -2.80 -13.23 62.60
N ALA A 371 -2.11 -12.68 61.60
CA ALA A 371 -0.72 -13.04 61.30
C ALA A 371 0.22 -12.75 62.48
N ASP A 372 0.06 -11.58 63.13
CA ASP A 372 0.83 -11.18 64.31
C ASP A 372 0.64 -12.15 65.48
N VAL A 373 -0.61 -12.47 65.83
CA VAL A 373 -0.92 -13.42 66.92
C VAL A 373 -0.30 -14.79 66.65
N VAL A 374 -0.46 -15.30 65.42
CA VAL A 374 0.06 -16.62 65.06
C VAL A 374 1.58 -16.66 65.14
N GLU A 375 2.27 -15.64 64.59
CA GLU A 375 3.73 -15.56 64.67
C GLU A 375 4.18 -15.42 66.13
N ALA A 376 3.59 -14.48 66.88
CA ALA A 376 4.02 -14.15 68.24
C ALA A 376 3.86 -15.33 69.21
N MET A 377 2.87 -16.21 69.01
CA MET A 377 2.64 -17.42 69.82
C MET A 377 3.51 -18.61 69.39
N SER A 378 3.82 -18.71 68.10
CA SER A 378 4.57 -19.84 67.53
C SER A 378 6.09 -19.66 67.61
N SER A 379 6.59 -18.43 67.70
CA SER A 379 8.01 -18.12 67.80
C SER A 379 8.55 -18.22 69.24
N HIS A 380 9.82 -18.65 69.36
CA HIS A 380 10.50 -18.77 70.65
C HIS A 380 10.92 -17.38 71.16
N ARG A 381 10.51 -17.03 72.38
CA ARG A 381 10.95 -15.79 73.06
C ARG A 381 11.85 -16.17 74.26
N PRO A 382 12.91 -15.41 74.59
CA PRO A 382 13.87 -15.75 75.64
C PRO A 382 13.30 -16.05 77.04
N TYR A 383 12.07 -15.60 77.34
CA TYR A 383 11.37 -15.86 78.61
C TYR A 383 10.06 -16.67 78.45
N ARG A 384 9.72 -17.08 77.24
CA ARG A 384 8.55 -17.91 76.92
C ARG A 384 8.91 -18.87 75.79
N ALA A 385 9.01 -20.15 76.12
CA ALA A 385 9.14 -21.19 75.11
C ALA A 385 8.00 -21.07 74.09
N ALA A 386 8.32 -21.24 72.80
CA ALA A 386 7.33 -21.33 71.74
C ALA A 386 6.21 -22.27 72.16
N LEU A 387 4.96 -21.81 72.08
CA LEU A 387 3.81 -22.66 72.38
C LEU A 387 3.59 -23.70 71.27
N GLY A 388 4.23 -23.50 70.11
CA GLY A 388 4.10 -24.32 68.93
C GLY A 388 3.00 -23.79 68.01
N ILE A 389 3.12 -24.10 66.72
CA ILE A 389 2.15 -23.67 65.72
C ILE A 389 0.74 -24.18 66.03
N ASP A 390 0.61 -25.41 66.54
CA ASP A 390 -0.68 -26.01 66.87
C ASP A 390 -1.45 -25.21 67.93
N LYS A 391 -0.75 -24.68 68.95
CA LYS A 391 -1.38 -23.83 69.97
C LYS A 391 -1.75 -22.46 69.43
N ALA A 392 -0.93 -21.89 68.55
CA ALA A 392 -1.22 -20.62 67.90
C ALA A 392 -2.47 -20.72 67.00
N LEU A 393 -2.59 -21.81 66.23
CA LEU A 393 -3.76 -22.10 65.42
C LEU A 393 -4.99 -22.42 66.29
N GLY A 394 -4.80 -23.07 67.44
CA GLY A 394 -5.85 -23.31 68.43
C GLY A 394 -6.45 -22.01 68.99
N GLU A 395 -5.62 -21.03 69.35
CA GLU A 395 -6.06 -19.72 69.87
C GLU A 395 -6.98 -18.99 68.89
N ILE A 396 -6.53 -18.84 67.63
CA ILE A 396 -7.31 -18.10 66.64
C ILE A 396 -8.61 -18.84 66.27
N LEU A 397 -8.62 -20.18 66.41
CA LEU A 397 -9.80 -21.00 66.17
C LEU A 397 -10.80 -20.92 67.32
N GLU A 398 -10.33 -20.93 68.57
CA GLU A 398 -11.17 -20.79 69.78
C GLU A 398 -11.91 -19.45 69.78
N HIS A 399 -11.24 -18.37 69.35
CA HIS A 399 -11.79 -17.02 69.33
C HIS A 399 -12.31 -16.56 67.95
N ARG A 400 -12.51 -17.50 67.02
CA ARG A 400 -13.01 -17.24 65.66
C ARG A 400 -14.42 -16.62 65.68
N GLY A 401 -14.60 -15.49 65.02
CA GLY A 401 -15.89 -14.78 64.96
C GLY A 401 -16.20 -13.91 66.16
N VAL A 402 -15.37 -13.96 67.21
CA VAL A 402 -15.45 -13.10 68.39
C VAL A 402 -14.32 -12.07 68.37
N LEU A 403 -13.07 -12.54 68.34
CA LEU A 403 -11.89 -11.67 68.28
C LEU A 403 -11.38 -11.50 66.85
N TYR A 404 -11.47 -12.55 66.04
CA TYR A 404 -10.85 -12.65 64.71
C TYR A 404 -11.89 -12.89 63.61
N GLU A 405 -11.64 -12.34 62.41
CA GLU A 405 -12.49 -12.55 61.23
C GLU A 405 -12.52 -14.03 60.81
N PRO A 406 -13.71 -14.67 60.77
CA PRO A 406 -13.83 -16.07 60.43
C PRO A 406 -13.16 -16.48 59.11
N GLU A 407 -13.27 -15.64 58.07
CA GLU A 407 -12.66 -15.92 56.77
C GLU A 407 -11.13 -15.95 56.85
N VAL A 408 -10.53 -14.98 57.56
CA VAL A 408 -9.07 -14.90 57.75
C VAL A 408 -8.57 -16.11 58.56
N VAL A 409 -9.26 -16.45 59.65
CA VAL A 409 -8.91 -17.62 60.48
C VAL A 409 -8.97 -18.91 59.67
N ASN A 410 -10.09 -19.15 58.96
CA ASN A 410 -10.24 -20.35 58.14
C ASN A 410 -9.14 -20.46 57.08
N THR A 411 -8.80 -19.33 56.45
CA THR A 411 -7.71 -19.25 55.47
C THR A 411 -6.37 -19.59 56.11
N CYS A 412 -6.10 -19.06 57.31
CA CYS A 412 -4.87 -19.34 58.05
C CYS A 412 -4.74 -20.83 58.40
N ILE A 413 -5.80 -21.45 58.92
CA ILE A 413 -5.81 -22.89 59.20
C ILE A 413 -5.52 -23.70 57.93
N ASN A 414 -6.19 -23.40 56.82
CA ASN A 414 -5.99 -24.10 55.56
C ASN A 414 -4.57 -23.92 55.00
N LEU A 415 -4.00 -22.72 55.15
CA LEU A 415 -2.64 -22.40 54.69
C LEU A 415 -1.59 -23.28 55.39
N PHE A 416 -1.73 -23.50 56.70
CA PHE A 416 -0.82 -24.38 57.46
C PHE A 416 -1.13 -25.87 57.26
N ALA A 417 -2.41 -26.26 57.26
CA ALA A 417 -2.81 -27.67 57.20
C ALA A 417 -2.64 -28.28 55.79
N GLU A 418 -3.08 -27.58 54.75
CA GLU A 418 -3.12 -28.12 53.38
C GLU A 418 -1.91 -27.68 52.56
N LYS A 419 -1.51 -26.40 52.68
CA LYS A 419 -0.42 -25.82 51.88
C LYS A 419 0.95 -25.91 52.55
N LYS A 420 1.02 -26.47 53.77
CA LYS A 420 2.27 -26.71 54.52
C LYS A 420 3.14 -25.46 54.63
N PHE A 421 2.51 -24.31 54.88
CA PHE A 421 3.25 -23.07 55.07
C PHE A 421 4.19 -23.18 56.28
N GLU A 422 5.43 -22.70 56.11
CA GLU A 422 6.45 -22.69 57.15
C GLU A 422 6.85 -21.24 57.42
N LEU A 423 6.73 -20.81 58.68
CA LEU A 423 7.13 -19.45 59.12
C LEU A 423 8.63 -19.18 59.01
N ASN A 424 9.45 -20.22 58.87
CA ASN A 424 10.91 -20.12 58.78
C ASN A 424 11.43 -20.68 57.45
N GLN A 425 10.98 -20.13 56.33
CA GLN A 425 11.66 -20.41 55.06
C GLN A 425 13.02 -19.68 55.04
N LYS A 426 14.10 -20.39 55.38
CA LYS A 426 15.43 -19.96 54.94
C LYS A 426 15.38 -19.86 53.42
N ASN A 427 15.48 -18.63 52.89
CA ASN A 427 15.57 -18.29 51.48
C ASN A 427 16.29 -19.39 50.66
N ARG A 428 15.52 -20.31 50.07
CA ARG A 428 16.00 -21.15 48.98
C ARG A 428 16.07 -20.24 47.75
N LYS A 429 17.13 -19.43 47.65
CA LYS A 429 17.53 -18.84 46.37
C LYS A 429 17.76 -20.01 45.41
N LYS A 430 16.83 -20.21 44.47
CA LYS A 430 17.10 -20.95 43.24
C LYS A 430 18.20 -20.17 42.51
N GLY A 431 19.25 -20.89 42.11
CA GLY A 431 20.39 -20.35 41.38
C GLY A 431 20.09 -20.04 39.93
#